data_AF-A0A7L4TLM8-F1
#
_entry.id   AF-A0A7L4TLM8-F1
#
_cell.length_a   1.000
_cell.length_b   1.000
_cell.length_c   1.000
_cell.angle_alpha   90.00
_cell.angle_beta   90.00
_cell.angle_gamma   90.00
#
_symmetry.space_group_name_H-M   'P 1'
#
loop_
_entity.id
_entity.type
_entity.pdbx_description
1 polymer ?
#
loop_
_entity_poly.entity_id
_entity_poly.type
_entity_poly.pdbx_seq_one_letter_code
_entity_poly.pdbx_strand_id
1 'polypeptide(L)'
;KGVEVNEYLQSTTNPNIYAAGDAADTDGIPLTPVAVMEGHIVASNILKGNTKKPDYTAIPTVVFTLPTMASVGFSEEEATKKGLNFKVNKDRVPDWFTAKRINEKTYAYKTLVEKETFKILGVHLIGPHA
;
A
#
# COMPACT_ATOMS: atom_id res chain seq x y z
N LYS A 1 -3.61 -16.35 -11.11
CA LYS A 1 -4.98 -16.40 -10.57
C LYS A 1 -4.92 -17.25 -9.32
N GLY A 2 -5.36 -16.69 -8.20
CA GLY A 2 -5.40 -17.37 -6.91
C GLY A 2 -6.67 -18.21 -6.74
N VAL A 3 -6.92 -18.64 -5.52
CA VAL A 3 -8.17 -19.25 -5.05
C VAL A 3 -9.22 -18.16 -4.90
N GLU A 4 -10.36 -18.33 -5.55
CA GLU A 4 -11.50 -17.41 -5.42
C GLU A 4 -12.07 -17.43 -3.99
N VAL A 5 -12.17 -16.25 -3.38
CA VAL A 5 -12.65 -16.05 -2.02
C VAL A 5 -13.66 -14.91 -1.95
N ASN A 6 -14.52 -14.94 -0.94
CA ASN A 6 -15.40 -13.82 -0.61
C ASN A 6 -14.64 -12.73 0.18
N GLU A 7 -15.36 -11.66 0.56
CA GLU A 7 -14.82 -10.52 1.31
C GLU A 7 -14.22 -10.84 2.70
N TYR A 8 -14.42 -12.06 3.20
CA TYR A 8 -13.87 -12.57 4.46
C TYR A 8 -12.70 -13.55 4.25
N LEU A 9 -12.18 -13.64 3.02
CA LEU A 9 -11.11 -14.56 2.61
C LEU A 9 -11.50 -16.05 2.67
N GLN A 10 -12.81 -16.34 2.70
CA GLN A 10 -13.34 -17.69 2.69
C GLN A 10 -13.61 -18.15 1.26
N SER A 11 -13.30 -19.41 0.94
CA SER A 11 -13.57 -19.99 -0.37
C SER A 11 -15.06 -19.91 -0.71
N THR A 12 -15.37 -19.49 -1.94
CA THR A 12 -16.75 -19.39 -2.45
C THR A 12 -17.38 -20.77 -2.72
N THR A 13 -16.56 -21.82 -2.86
CA THR A 13 -17.00 -23.18 -3.18
C THR A 13 -16.95 -24.14 -1.99
N ASN A 14 -16.21 -23.82 -0.93
CA ASN A 14 -16.14 -24.63 0.29
C ASN A 14 -16.10 -23.76 1.56
N PRO A 15 -17.16 -23.77 2.39
CA PRO A 15 -17.23 -22.91 3.58
C PRO A 15 -16.22 -23.27 4.69
N ASN A 16 -15.54 -24.41 4.62
CA ASN A 16 -14.52 -24.79 5.59
C ASN A 16 -13.09 -24.39 5.17
N ILE A 17 -12.93 -23.77 4.00
CA ILE A 17 -11.63 -23.41 3.42
C ILE A 17 -11.51 -21.89 3.34
N TYR A 18 -10.31 -21.40 3.65
CA TYR A 18 -9.91 -20.00 3.51
C TYR A 18 -8.60 -19.93 2.74
N ALA A 19 -8.32 -18.80 2.08
CA ALA A 19 -7.06 -18.53 1.40
C ALA A 19 -6.57 -17.13 1.75
N ALA A 20 -5.25 -16.95 1.83
CA ALA A 20 -4.60 -15.68 2.12
C ALA A 20 -3.24 -15.61 1.41
N GLY A 21 -2.68 -14.40 1.35
CA GLY A 21 -1.46 -14.07 0.63
C GLY A 21 -1.61 -14.27 -0.88
N ASP A 22 -0.48 -14.44 -1.55
CA ASP A 22 -0.38 -14.59 -3.01
C ASP A 22 -1.21 -15.76 -3.59
N ALA A 23 -1.68 -16.67 -2.74
CA ALA A 23 -2.55 -17.78 -3.13
C ALA A 23 -4.03 -17.38 -3.26
N ALA A 24 -4.48 -16.27 -2.68
CA ALA A 24 -5.87 -15.81 -2.74
C ALA A 24 -6.09 -14.87 -3.93
N ASP A 25 -7.26 -14.94 -4.55
CA ASP A 25 -7.68 -14.02 -5.62
C ASP A 25 -8.37 -12.81 -4.98
N THR A 26 -7.58 -11.85 -4.50
CA THR A 26 -8.03 -10.63 -3.83
C THR A 26 -7.49 -9.38 -4.53
N ASP A 27 -7.91 -8.19 -4.08
CA ASP A 27 -7.30 -6.92 -4.48
C ASP A 27 -5.91 -6.69 -3.82
N GLY A 28 -5.45 -7.63 -2.99
CA GLY A 28 -4.14 -7.60 -2.35
C GLY A 28 -3.02 -7.77 -3.36
N ILE A 29 -2.02 -6.89 -3.27
CA ILE A 29 -0.78 -7.03 -4.04
C ILE A 29 0.16 -8.05 -3.37
N PRO A 30 0.99 -8.80 -4.14
CA PRO A 30 1.82 -9.88 -3.62
C PRO A 30 3.00 -9.34 -2.80
N LEU A 31 2.72 -9.04 -1.54
CA LEU A 31 3.66 -8.50 -0.56
C LEU A 31 3.52 -9.26 0.76
N THR A 32 4.66 -9.59 1.38
CA THR A 32 4.69 -10.23 2.71
C THR A 32 3.79 -9.53 3.75
N PRO A 33 3.79 -8.19 3.92
CA PRO A 33 2.88 -7.54 4.87
C PRO A 33 1.39 -7.75 4.54
N VAL A 34 1.02 -7.84 3.25
CA VAL A 34 -0.36 -8.13 2.84
C VAL A 34 -0.73 -9.56 3.22
N ALA A 35 0.12 -10.53 2.90
CA ALA A 35 -0.09 -11.93 3.26
C ALA A 35 -0.20 -12.13 4.79
N VAL A 36 0.61 -11.42 5.58
CA VAL A 36 0.52 -11.45 7.05
C VAL A 36 -0.81 -10.88 7.53
N MET A 37 -1.22 -9.71 7.02
CA MET A 37 -2.50 -9.08 7.36
C MET A 37 -3.68 -10.00 7.05
N GLU A 38 -3.72 -10.55 5.84
CA GLU A 38 -4.76 -11.49 5.42
C GLU A 38 -4.75 -12.78 6.27
N GLY A 39 -3.57 -13.32 6.60
CA GLY A 39 -3.44 -14.48 7.48
C GLY A 39 -4.04 -14.24 8.87
N HIS A 40 -3.82 -13.06 9.46
CA HIS A 40 -4.46 -12.68 10.72
C HIS A 40 -5.99 -12.57 10.60
N ILE A 41 -6.49 -12.07 9.46
CA ILE A 41 -7.92 -11.96 9.20
C ILE A 41 -8.55 -13.34 9.04
N VAL A 42 -7.95 -14.22 8.25
CA VAL A 42 -8.38 -15.62 8.10
C VAL A 42 -8.43 -16.32 9.46
N ALA A 43 -7.36 -16.22 10.26
CA ALA A 43 -7.35 -16.81 11.60
C ALA A 43 -8.48 -16.27 12.48
N SER A 44 -8.75 -14.96 12.42
CA SER A 44 -9.85 -14.35 13.17
C SER A 44 -11.22 -14.83 12.67
N ASN A 45 -11.42 -14.95 11.36
CA ASN A 45 -12.70 -15.34 10.77
C ASN A 45 -13.01 -16.83 11.01
N ILE A 46 -12.00 -17.69 11.00
CA ILE A 46 -12.12 -19.10 11.41
C ILE A 46 -12.59 -19.19 12.87
N LEU A 47 -12.00 -18.41 13.78
CA LEU A 47 -12.26 -18.53 15.22
C LEU A 47 -13.50 -17.80 15.71
N LYS A 48 -13.86 -16.67 15.08
CA LYS A 48 -14.88 -15.73 15.57
C LYS A 48 -16.03 -15.54 14.59
N GLY A 49 -16.01 -16.28 13.48
CA GLY A 49 -16.90 -16.05 12.35
C GLY A 49 -16.45 -14.87 11.49
N ASN A 50 -16.97 -14.85 10.27
CA ASN A 50 -16.73 -13.87 9.22
C ASN A 50 -17.13 -12.45 9.63
N THR A 51 -16.23 -11.78 10.33
CA THR A 51 -16.45 -10.46 10.96
C THR A 51 -15.41 -9.43 10.54
N LYS A 52 -14.28 -9.88 9.99
CA LYS A 52 -13.20 -9.01 9.52
C LYS A 52 -12.99 -9.12 8.03
N LYS A 53 -12.82 -7.97 7.39
CA LYS A 53 -12.49 -7.85 5.96
C LYS A 53 -11.11 -7.22 5.83
N PRO A 54 -10.32 -7.60 4.81
CA PRO A 54 -9.08 -6.91 4.49
C PRO A 54 -9.33 -5.43 4.13
N ASP A 55 -8.39 -4.57 4.48
CA ASP A 55 -8.35 -3.17 4.03
C ASP A 55 -7.07 -2.95 3.22
N TYR A 56 -7.23 -2.80 1.91
CA TYR A 56 -6.13 -2.59 0.97
C TYR A 56 -5.92 -1.11 0.62
N THR A 57 -6.61 -0.18 1.27
CA THR A 57 -6.64 1.24 0.87
C THR A 57 -5.25 1.90 0.92
N ALA A 58 -4.40 1.49 1.86
CA ALA A 58 -3.12 2.14 2.12
C ALA A 58 -1.98 1.12 2.34
N ILE A 59 -1.80 0.18 1.40
CA ILE A 59 -0.66 -0.75 1.43
C ILE A 59 0.62 -0.05 0.95
N PRO A 60 1.67 0.07 1.79
CA PRO A 60 2.95 0.59 1.34
C PRO A 60 3.71 -0.44 0.49
N THR A 61 4.44 0.03 -0.51
CA THR A 61 5.36 -0.77 -1.33
C THR A 61 6.74 -0.13 -1.30
N VAL A 62 7.78 -0.96 -1.20
CA VAL A 62 9.18 -0.52 -1.10
C VAL A 62 10.05 -1.27 -2.10
N VAL A 63 10.92 -0.55 -2.79
CA VAL A 63 11.99 -1.09 -3.63
C VAL A 63 13.32 -0.83 -2.93
N PHE A 64 14.00 -1.90 -2.52
CA PHE A 64 15.24 -1.87 -1.73
C PHE A 64 16.51 -1.65 -2.57
N THR A 65 16.43 -0.84 -3.62
CA THR A 65 17.59 -0.36 -4.37
C THR A 65 18.36 0.70 -3.58
N LEU A 66 19.47 1.20 -4.14
CA LEU A 66 20.21 2.35 -3.59
C LEU A 66 20.11 3.54 -4.57
N PRO A 67 19.43 4.64 -4.19
CA PRO A 67 18.64 4.82 -2.97
C PRO A 67 17.36 3.98 -2.96
N THR A 68 16.80 3.80 -1.76
CA THR A 68 15.51 3.13 -1.56
C THR A 68 14.38 4.00 -2.11
N MET A 69 13.30 3.36 -2.55
CA MET A 69 12.09 4.03 -3.01
C MET A 69 10.89 3.43 -2.30
N ALA A 70 9.99 4.26 -1.82
CA ALA A 70 8.77 3.83 -1.16
C ALA A 70 7.56 4.62 -1.65
N SER A 71 6.41 3.97 -1.65
CA SER A 71 5.15 4.63 -1.97
C SER A 71 3.98 4.01 -1.22
N VAL A 72 2.96 4.82 -0.96
CA VAL A 72 1.67 4.37 -0.41
C VAL A 72 0.55 5.25 -0.99
N GLY A 73 -0.63 4.66 -1.20
CA GLY A 73 -1.77 5.34 -1.80
C GLY A 73 -1.65 5.48 -3.32
N PHE A 74 -2.32 6.49 -3.88
CA PHE A 74 -2.41 6.66 -5.33
C PHE A 74 -1.20 7.37 -5.93
N SER A 75 -0.83 6.94 -7.13
CA SER A 75 -0.05 7.73 -8.07
C SER A 75 -0.87 8.90 -8.65
N GLU A 76 -0.20 9.88 -9.27
CA GLU A 76 -0.88 10.99 -9.97
C GLU A 76 -1.78 10.49 -11.10
N GLU A 77 -1.35 9.44 -11.82
CA GLU A 77 -2.11 8.84 -12.91
C GLU A 77 -3.38 8.17 -12.40
N GLU A 78 -3.29 7.36 -11.34
CA GLU A 78 -4.45 6.69 -10.73
C GLU A 78 -5.45 7.69 -10.14
N ALA A 79 -4.95 8.71 -9.42
CA ALA A 79 -5.80 9.75 -8.85
C ALA A 79 -6.52 10.55 -9.94
N THR A 80 -5.83 10.83 -11.06
CA THR A 80 -6.43 11.51 -12.22
C THR A 80 -7.48 10.63 -12.90
N LYS A 81 -7.19 9.34 -13.13
CA LYS A 81 -8.16 8.39 -13.70
C LYS A 81 -9.41 8.22 -12.85
N LYS A 82 -9.28 8.32 -11.52
CA LYS A 82 -10.41 8.31 -10.58
C LYS A 82 -11.17 9.65 -10.50
N GLY A 83 -10.75 10.68 -11.23
CA GLY A 83 -11.39 12.00 -11.23
C GLY A 83 -11.20 12.77 -9.91
N LEU A 84 -10.18 12.44 -9.12
CA LEU A 84 -9.92 13.11 -7.85
C LEU A 84 -9.38 14.52 -8.08
N ASN A 85 -9.82 15.48 -7.26
CA ASN A 85 -9.32 16.86 -7.31
C ASN A 85 -8.23 17.07 -6.26
N PHE A 86 -6.96 17.06 -6.69
CA PHE A 86 -5.82 17.10 -5.79
C PHE A 86 -4.76 18.13 -6.20
N LYS A 87 -3.89 18.46 -5.24
CA LYS A 87 -2.66 19.22 -5.43
C LYS A 87 -1.47 18.28 -5.26
N VAL A 88 -0.47 18.43 -6.13
CA VAL A 88 0.82 17.76 -5.98
C VAL A 88 1.79 18.70 -5.30
N ASN A 89 2.41 18.24 -4.22
CA ASN A 89 3.57 18.89 -3.61
C ASN A 89 4.76 17.93 -3.76
N LYS A 90 5.79 18.34 -4.48
CA LYS A 90 6.98 17.53 -4.76
C LYS A 90 8.20 18.42 -4.88
N ASP A 91 9.34 17.90 -4.44
CA ASP A 91 10.62 18.57 -4.65
C ASP A 91 11.78 17.56 -4.59
N ARG A 92 12.92 17.97 -5.16
CA ARG A 92 14.22 17.34 -4.91
C ARG A 92 14.89 18.10 -3.78
N VAL A 93 15.28 17.39 -2.74
CA VAL A 93 15.73 18.01 -1.48
C VAL A 93 17.09 17.48 -1.03
N PRO A 94 18.14 17.51 -1.89
CA PRO A 94 19.48 17.10 -1.49
C PRO A 94 20.05 18.00 -0.38
N ASP A 95 19.49 19.20 -0.21
CA ASP A 95 19.96 20.17 0.78
C ASP A 95 19.37 19.98 2.18
N TRP A 96 18.41 19.08 2.37
CA TRP A 96 17.92 18.77 3.71
C TRP A 96 19.03 18.21 4.59
N PHE A 97 19.01 18.56 5.87
CA PHE A 97 20.03 18.13 6.83
C PHE A 97 20.23 16.60 6.83
N THR A 98 19.14 15.84 6.70
CA THR A 98 19.16 14.38 6.64
C THR A 98 19.93 13.85 5.42
N ALA A 99 19.73 14.46 4.25
CA ALA A 99 20.45 14.12 3.03
C ALA A 99 21.92 14.59 3.08
N LYS A 100 22.18 15.83 3.51
CA LYS A 100 23.54 16.40 3.64
C LYS A 100 24.42 15.63 4.59
N ARG A 101 23.90 15.24 5.75
CA ARG A 101 24.65 14.52 6.79
C ARG A 101 25.28 13.22 6.27
N ILE A 102 24.62 12.57 5.31
CA ILE A 102 25.07 11.31 4.71
C ILE A 102 25.61 11.49 3.28
N ASN A 103 25.74 12.74 2.81
CA ASN A 103 26.16 13.10 1.46
C ASN A 103 25.32 12.42 0.34
N GLU A 104 24.02 12.24 0.56
CA GLU A 104 23.10 11.72 -0.45
C GLU A 104 22.57 12.86 -1.33
N LYS A 105 22.71 12.71 -2.66
CA LYS A 105 22.23 13.70 -3.65
C LYS A 105 20.88 13.32 -4.27
N THR A 106 20.50 12.06 -4.16
CA THR A 106 19.26 11.49 -4.67
C THR A 106 18.27 11.39 -3.52
N TYR A 107 17.65 12.52 -3.21
CA TYR A 107 16.63 12.64 -2.17
C TYR A 107 15.46 13.47 -2.71
N ALA A 108 14.26 12.92 -2.69
CA ALA A 108 13.06 13.57 -3.21
C ALA A 108 11.80 13.04 -2.53
N TYR A 109 10.75 13.85 -2.55
CA TYR A 109 9.44 13.47 -2.08
C TYR A 109 8.36 13.91 -3.06
N LYS A 110 7.20 13.25 -2.98
CA LYS A 110 5.97 13.68 -3.64
C LYS A 110 4.77 13.27 -2.80
N THR A 111 3.92 14.24 -2.48
CA THR A 111 2.64 14.04 -1.80
C THR A 111 1.49 14.53 -2.67
N LEU A 112 0.40 13.77 -2.71
CA LEU A 112 -0.86 14.14 -3.34
C LEU A 112 -1.86 14.47 -2.24
N VAL A 113 -2.44 15.67 -2.27
CA VAL A 113 -3.35 16.17 -1.24
C VAL A 113 -4.66 16.61 -1.90
N GLU A 114 -5.78 16.04 -1.47
CA GLU A 114 -7.12 16.43 -1.92
C GLU A 114 -7.40 17.90 -1.57
N LYS A 115 -7.91 18.69 -2.52
CA LYS A 115 -8.01 20.15 -2.34
C LYS A 115 -9.05 20.59 -1.31
N GLU A 116 -10.15 19.86 -1.20
CA GLU A 116 -11.29 20.27 -0.37
C GLU A 116 -11.12 19.80 1.08
N THR A 117 -10.66 18.56 1.27
CA THR A 117 -10.58 17.93 2.58
C THR A 117 -9.16 17.92 3.17
N PHE A 118 -8.16 18.25 2.36
CA PHE A 118 -6.73 18.12 2.70
C PHE A 118 -6.29 16.70 3.04
N LYS A 119 -7.08 15.68 2.66
CA LYS A 119 -6.68 14.28 2.82
C LYS A 119 -5.45 13.97 1.96
N ILE A 120 -4.51 13.23 2.54
CA ILE A 120 -3.38 12.68 1.80
C ILE A 120 -3.90 11.49 0.97
N LEU A 121 -3.77 11.58 -0.34
CA LEU A 121 -4.19 10.55 -1.29
C LEU A 121 -3.05 9.60 -1.67
N GLY A 122 -1.81 10.07 -1.58
CA GLY A 122 -0.64 9.27 -1.86
C GLY A 122 0.67 9.98 -1.50
N VAL A 123 1.67 9.18 -1.14
CA VAL A 123 3.02 9.64 -0.78
C VAL A 123 4.04 8.77 -1.50
N HIS A 124 5.08 9.39 -2.03
CA HIS A 124 6.17 8.73 -2.74
C HIS A 124 7.49 9.35 -2.27
N LEU A 125 8.46 8.51 -1.96
CA LEU A 125 9.76 8.89 -1.43
C LEU A 125 10.87 8.24 -2.24
N ILE A 126 11.95 8.99 -2.45
CA ILE A 126 13.22 8.49 -2.96
C ILE A 126 14.29 9.01 -2.02
N GLY A 127 15.09 8.11 -1.46
CA GLY A 127 16.17 8.46 -0.55
C GLY A 127 16.50 7.29 0.37
N PRO A 128 17.65 7.29 1.06
CA PRO A 128 18.02 6.26 2.02
C PRO A 128 16.98 6.13 3.13
N HIS A 129 16.60 4.89 3.45
CA HIS A 129 15.58 4.57 4.46
C HIS A 129 14.18 5.16 4.15
N ALA A 130 13.86 5.30 2.86
CA ALA A 130 12.52 5.63 2.38
C ALA A 130 11.52 4.51 2.71
#